data_AF-A0A847ZTP2-F1
#
_entry.id   AF-A0A847ZTP2-F1
#
_cell.length_a   1.000
_cell.length_b   1.000
_cell.length_c   1.000
_cell.angle_alpha   90.00
_cell.angle_beta   90.00
_cell.angle_gamma   90.00
#
_symmetry.space_group_name_H-M   'P 1'
#
loop_
_entity.id
_entity.type
_entity.pdbx_description
1 polymer ?
#
loop_
_entity_poly.entity_id
_entity_poly.type
_entity_poly.pdbx_seq_one_letter_code
_entity_poly.pdbx_strand_id
1 'polypeptide(L)'
;AAYPFDLPPLPFLTWARKAQAGHTSPLGLNIHPTYGLWHAYRAALLFPVAFDLPRHSSGAHPCESCVQKPCLSACPVSAFDGSSYDVAACGRHVLSEVGETCMTGGCLARRACPVGKAYTYQPAQMQFHMRAFAEARKKDV
;
A
#
# COMPACT_ATOMS: atom_id res chain seq x y z
N ALA A 1 -12.00 -0.52 20.25
CA ALA A 1 -11.52 -0.64 18.86
C ALA A 1 -10.00 -0.73 18.89
N ALA A 2 -9.41 -1.35 17.88
CA ALA A 2 -7.96 -1.40 17.68
C ALA A 2 -7.58 -0.58 16.44
N TYR A 3 -6.40 0.03 16.44
CA TYR A 3 -5.95 0.94 15.40
C TYR A 3 -4.59 0.54 14.80
N PRO A 4 -4.31 0.86 13.52
CA PRO A 4 -3.02 0.53 12.87
C PRO A 4 -1.78 1.17 13.52
N PHE A 5 -1.98 2.18 14.36
CA PHE A 5 -0.93 2.90 15.07
C PHE A 5 -0.77 2.46 16.54
N ASP A 6 -1.54 1.47 17.00
CA ASP A 6 -1.37 0.90 18.34
C ASP A 6 -0.05 0.12 18.45
N LEU A 7 0.48 0.03 19.68
CA LEU A 7 1.69 -0.72 20.00
C LEU A 7 1.36 -1.85 21.00
N PRO A 8 1.85 -3.09 20.80
CA PRO A 8 2.64 -3.54 19.64
C PRO A 8 1.83 -3.52 18.33
N PRO A 9 2.49 -3.38 17.15
CA PRO A 9 1.80 -3.31 15.87
C PRO A 9 0.88 -4.50 15.62
N LEU A 10 -0.36 -4.20 15.24
CA LEU A 10 -1.38 -5.20 14.97
C LEU A 10 -1.38 -5.63 13.49
N PRO A 11 -1.69 -6.90 13.16
CA PRO A 11 -1.52 -7.45 11.82
C PRO A 11 -2.72 -7.12 10.90
N PHE A 12 -2.98 -5.84 10.68
CA PHE A 12 -4.14 -5.34 9.92
C PHE A 12 -4.27 -5.95 8.51
N LEU A 13 -3.16 -6.09 7.78
CA LEU A 13 -3.20 -6.69 6.44
C LEU A 13 -3.56 -8.18 6.49
N THR A 14 -3.09 -8.90 7.52
CA THR A 14 -3.46 -10.31 7.73
C THR A 14 -4.95 -10.43 8.04
N TRP A 15 -5.49 -9.57 8.91
CA TRP A 15 -6.91 -9.55 9.23
C TRP A 15 -7.77 -9.22 8.01
N ALA A 16 -7.38 -8.23 7.21
CA ALA A 16 -8.07 -7.87 6.00
C ALA A 16 -8.11 -9.03 4.97
N ARG A 17 -7.00 -9.74 4.77
CA ARG A 17 -6.95 -10.90 3.88
C ARG A 17 -7.83 -12.05 4.38
N LYS A 18 -7.81 -12.32 5.69
CA LYS A 18 -8.72 -13.31 6.31
C LYS A 18 -10.19 -12.93 6.17
N ALA A 19 -10.51 -11.63 6.18
CA ALA A 19 -11.83 -11.10 5.93
C ALA A 19 -12.18 -11.00 4.43
N GLN A 20 -11.33 -11.51 3.53
CA GLN A 20 -11.48 -11.41 2.08
C GLN A 20 -11.75 -9.97 1.61
N ALA A 21 -11.07 -9.00 2.24
CA ALA A 21 -11.19 -7.57 1.96
C ALA A 21 -10.10 -7.08 1.00
N GLY A 22 -9.76 -7.90 0.00
CA GLY A 22 -8.76 -7.64 -1.02
C GLY A 22 -7.66 -8.71 -1.06
N HIS A 23 -6.63 -8.43 -1.86
CA HIS A 23 -5.60 -9.39 -2.22
C HIS A 23 -4.20 -8.83 -2.02
N THR A 24 -3.16 -9.66 -2.12
CA THR A 24 -1.76 -9.20 -1.98
C THR A 24 -1.23 -8.74 -3.34
N SER A 25 -0.83 -7.47 -3.46
CA SER A 25 -0.18 -6.97 -4.67
C SER A 25 1.32 -7.29 -4.69
N PRO A 26 1.99 -7.21 -5.86
CA PRO A 26 3.45 -7.29 -5.96
C PRO A 26 4.21 -6.21 -5.17
N LEU A 27 3.53 -5.14 -4.74
CA LEU A 27 4.12 -4.11 -3.89
C LEU A 27 3.97 -4.41 -2.38
N GLY A 28 3.47 -5.59 -2.01
CA GLY A 28 3.17 -5.97 -0.62
C GLY A 28 1.92 -5.29 -0.02
N LEU A 29 1.44 -4.21 -0.64
CA LEU A 29 0.19 -3.54 -0.28
C LEU A 29 -1.02 -4.41 -0.61
N ASN A 30 -2.09 -4.28 0.18
CA ASN A 30 -3.37 -4.91 -0.16
C ASN A 30 -4.02 -4.18 -1.34
N ILE A 31 -4.56 -4.93 -2.29
CA ILE A 31 -5.23 -4.41 -3.49
C ILE A 31 -6.71 -4.77 -3.48
N HIS A 32 -7.56 -3.76 -3.64
CA HIS A 32 -9.01 -3.89 -3.78
C HIS A 32 -9.41 -3.92 -5.27
N PRO A 33 -10.38 -4.73 -5.72
CA PRO A 33 -10.82 -4.76 -7.12
C PRO A 33 -11.30 -3.38 -7.63
N THR A 34 -12.01 -2.62 -6.79
CA THR A 34 -12.54 -1.29 -7.13
C THR A 34 -11.53 -0.17 -6.91
N TYR A 35 -10.97 -0.08 -5.70
CA TYR A 35 -10.12 1.04 -5.27
C TYR A 35 -8.64 0.84 -5.61
N GLY A 36 -8.27 -0.33 -6.15
CA GLY A 36 -6.89 -0.67 -6.42
C GLY A 36 -6.04 -0.61 -5.16
N LEU A 37 -4.90 0.06 -5.26
CA LEU A 37 -4.01 0.28 -4.13
C LEU A 37 -4.40 1.51 -3.30
N TRP A 38 -5.49 2.21 -3.61
CA TRP A 38 -5.83 3.53 -3.05
C TRP A 38 -6.84 3.44 -1.89
N HIS A 39 -6.53 2.61 -0.90
CA HIS A 39 -7.29 2.51 0.34
C HIS A 39 -6.36 2.25 1.53
N ALA A 40 -6.89 2.41 2.75
CA ALA A 40 -6.20 2.10 3.99
C ALA A 40 -7.19 1.62 5.04
N TYR A 41 -6.81 0.64 5.84
CA TYR A 41 -7.60 0.23 7.01
C TYR A 41 -7.40 1.24 8.14
N ARG A 42 -8.48 1.61 8.81
CA ARG A 42 -8.47 2.67 9.83
C ARG A 42 -8.65 2.14 11.25
N ALA A 43 -9.40 1.07 11.40
CA ALA A 43 -9.65 0.42 12.69
C ALA A 43 -10.08 -1.03 12.49
N ALA A 44 -9.91 -1.83 13.52
CA ALA A 44 -10.53 -3.14 13.68
C ALA A 44 -11.50 -3.08 14.86
N LEU A 45 -12.73 -3.51 14.64
CA LEU A 45 -13.74 -3.64 15.69
C LEU A 45 -13.69 -5.08 16.21
N LEU A 46 -13.33 -5.23 17.47
CA LEU A 46 -13.14 -6.53 18.12
C LEU A 46 -14.32 -6.77 19.05
N PHE A 47 -14.93 -7.94 18.93
CA PHE A 47 -16.08 -8.35 19.74
C PHE A 47 -15.76 -9.70 20.41
N PRO A 48 -16.25 -9.94 21.63
CA PRO A 48 -16.03 -11.21 22.34
C PRO A 48 -16.93 -12.34 21.83
N VAL A 49 -17.71 -12.09 20.77
CA VAL A 49 -18.65 -13.04 20.18
C VAL A 49 -18.44 -13.10 18.67
N ALA A 50 -18.69 -14.27 18.09
CA ALA A 50 -18.77 -14.43 16.64
C ALA A 50 -20.16 -14.02 16.16
N PHE A 51 -20.19 -13.29 15.04
CA PHE A 51 -21.44 -12.97 14.34
C PHE A 51 -21.60 -13.89 13.14
N ASP A 52 -22.83 -14.26 12.84
CA ASP A 52 -23.18 -14.86 11.55
C ASP A 52 -23.22 -13.76 10.49
N LEU A 53 -22.06 -13.50 9.87
CA LEU A 53 -21.91 -12.51 8.82
C LEU A 53 -21.92 -13.21 7.46
N PRO A 54 -22.56 -12.61 6.44
CA PRO A 54 -22.46 -13.13 5.08
C PRO A 54 -20.99 -13.16 4.65
N ARG A 55 -20.61 -14.22 3.94
CA ARG A 55 -19.26 -14.33 3.36
C ARG A 55 -19.05 -13.17 2.38
N HIS A 56 -18.13 -12.28 2.71
CA HIS A 56 -17.68 -11.24 1.80
C HIS A 56 -16.70 -11.84 0.78
N SER A 57 -16.78 -11.41 -0.47
CA SER A 57 -15.78 -11.73 -1.49
C SER A 57 -15.28 -10.44 -2.12
N SER A 58 -13.97 -10.21 -2.10
CA SER A 58 -13.34 -9.12 -2.84
C SER A 58 -13.23 -9.39 -4.34
N GLY A 59 -13.95 -10.37 -4.88
CA GLY A 59 -13.89 -10.74 -6.30
C GLY A 59 -12.53 -11.33 -6.71
N ALA A 60 -12.31 -11.41 -8.02
CA ALA A 60 -11.08 -11.95 -8.60
C ALA A 60 -9.83 -11.13 -8.21
N HIS A 61 -8.67 -11.79 -8.14
CA HIS A 61 -7.41 -11.16 -7.79
C HIS A 61 -6.94 -10.21 -8.91
N PRO A 62 -6.93 -8.88 -8.72
CA PRO A 62 -6.71 -7.94 -9.83
C PRO A 62 -5.34 -8.06 -10.50
N CYS A 63 -4.33 -8.52 -9.77
CA CYS A 63 -2.99 -8.70 -10.33
C CYS A 63 -2.86 -9.93 -11.24
N GLU A 64 -3.74 -10.93 -11.17
CA GLU A 64 -3.64 -12.14 -12.00
C GLU A 64 -3.87 -11.84 -13.49
N SER A 65 -4.77 -10.91 -13.79
CA SER A 65 -5.01 -10.42 -15.16
C SER A 65 -4.03 -9.33 -15.61
N CYS A 66 -3.17 -8.82 -14.71
CA CYS A 66 -2.20 -7.78 -15.02
C CYS A 66 -0.86 -8.38 -15.47
N VAL A 67 -0.77 -8.77 -16.74
CA VAL A 67 0.43 -9.43 -17.30
C VAL A 67 1.67 -8.55 -17.19
N GLN A 68 1.56 -7.26 -17.56
CA GLN A 68 2.69 -6.33 -17.66
C GLN A 68 3.31 -5.95 -16.31
N LYS A 69 2.56 -6.07 -15.19
CA LYS A 69 2.97 -5.67 -13.83
C LYS A 69 3.80 -4.36 -13.79
N PRO A 70 3.31 -3.24 -14.37
CA PRO A 70 4.10 -2.01 -14.51
C PRO A 70 4.55 -1.41 -13.16
N CYS A 71 3.92 -1.81 -12.05
CA CYS A 71 4.33 -1.43 -10.71
C CYS A 71 5.74 -1.94 -10.31
N LEU A 72 6.23 -3.02 -10.92
CA LEU A 72 7.57 -3.55 -10.62
C LEU A 72 8.70 -2.85 -11.38
N SER A 73 8.40 -2.25 -12.54
CA SER A 73 9.39 -1.54 -13.37
C SER A 73 9.37 -0.02 -13.19
N ALA A 74 8.29 0.55 -12.65
CA ALA A 74 8.16 2.00 -12.48
C ALA A 74 8.90 2.57 -11.26
N CYS A 75 9.46 1.72 -10.38
CA CYS A 75 10.26 2.19 -9.26
C CYS A 75 11.68 2.57 -9.75
N PRO A 76 12.14 3.83 -9.59
CA PRO A 76 13.43 4.27 -10.12
C PRO A 76 14.65 3.60 -9.45
N VAL A 77 14.44 2.96 -8.30
CA VAL A 77 15.49 2.25 -7.54
C VAL A 77 15.16 0.78 -7.32
N SER A 78 14.19 0.23 -8.07
CA SER A 78 13.79 -1.19 -8.00
C SER A 78 13.53 -1.68 -6.57
N ALA A 79 12.91 -0.85 -5.72
CA ALA A 79 12.68 -1.18 -4.31
C ALA A 79 11.69 -2.33 -4.13
N PHE A 80 10.98 -2.76 -5.17
CA PHE A 80 10.03 -3.87 -5.12
C PHE A 80 10.46 -4.97 -6.10
N ASP A 81 10.61 -6.19 -5.61
CA ASP A 81 10.94 -7.37 -6.44
C ASP A 81 9.73 -8.28 -6.71
N GLY A 82 8.55 -7.91 -6.19
CA GLY A 82 7.33 -8.71 -6.25
C GLY A 82 7.07 -9.58 -5.03
N SER A 83 8.08 -9.74 -4.16
CA SER A 83 8.03 -10.51 -2.92
C SER A 83 8.42 -9.68 -1.69
N SER A 84 9.30 -8.69 -1.87
CA SER A 84 9.86 -7.86 -0.83
C SER A 84 9.81 -6.37 -1.19
N TYR A 85 9.98 -5.53 -0.17
CA TYR A 85 10.10 -4.09 -0.32
C TYR A 85 11.39 -3.63 0.39
N ASP A 86 12.37 -3.18 -0.39
CA ASP A 86 13.58 -2.51 0.12
C ASP A 86 13.23 -1.07 0.53
N VAL A 87 12.70 -0.97 1.74
CA VAL A 87 12.33 0.29 2.39
C VAL A 87 13.53 1.22 2.53
N ALA A 88 14.72 0.69 2.74
CA ALA A 88 15.92 1.49 2.97
C ALA A 88 16.38 2.14 1.66
N ALA A 89 16.43 1.40 0.55
CA ALA A 89 16.72 1.96 -0.78
C ALA A 89 15.68 3.01 -1.19
N CYS A 90 14.39 2.75 -0.94
CA CYS A 90 13.34 3.75 -1.21
C CYS A 90 13.50 5.01 -0.35
N GLY A 91 13.79 4.85 0.94
CA GLY A 91 14.05 5.96 1.86
C GLY A 91 15.20 6.85 1.39
N ARG A 92 16.37 6.25 1.08
CA ARG A 92 17.53 6.97 0.55
C ARG A 92 17.20 7.71 -0.75
N HIS A 93 16.47 7.08 -1.67
CA HIS A 93 16.07 7.74 -2.92
C HIS A 93 15.15 8.94 -2.67
N VAL A 94 14.10 8.78 -1.86
CA VAL A 94 13.14 9.85 -1.56
C VAL A 94 13.80 11.05 -0.86
N LEU A 95 14.79 10.80 -0.01
CA LEU A 95 15.54 11.84 0.70
C LEU A 95 16.68 12.47 -0.13
N SER A 96 16.98 11.95 -1.32
CA SER A 96 18.02 12.48 -2.22
C SER A 96 17.50 13.61 -3.10
N GLU A 97 18.41 14.40 -3.69
CA GLU A 97 18.08 15.49 -4.62
C GLU A 97 17.29 15.02 -5.86
N VAL A 98 17.50 13.80 -6.32
CA VAL A 98 16.79 13.22 -7.47
C VAL A 98 15.47 12.53 -7.07
N GLY A 99 15.12 12.52 -5.79
CA GLY A 99 13.92 11.90 -5.22
C GLY A 99 12.65 12.74 -5.33
N GLU A 100 12.75 13.98 -5.79
CA GLU A 100 11.69 15.00 -5.73
C GLU A 100 10.36 14.53 -6.35
N THR A 101 10.43 13.80 -7.47
CA THR A 101 9.23 13.25 -8.13
C THR A 101 8.48 12.27 -7.22
N CYS A 102 9.20 11.41 -6.49
CA CYS A 102 8.58 10.49 -5.53
C CYS A 102 8.09 11.24 -4.28
N MET A 103 8.86 12.24 -3.81
CA MET A 103 8.53 13.03 -2.62
C MET A 103 7.27 13.87 -2.78
N THR A 104 7.11 14.54 -3.93
CA THR A 104 5.94 15.41 -4.21
C THR A 104 4.82 14.67 -4.90
N GLY A 105 5.15 13.73 -5.79
CA GLY A 105 4.21 13.02 -6.63
C GLY A 105 3.74 11.68 -6.09
N GLY A 106 4.22 11.22 -4.94
CA GLY A 106 3.92 9.89 -4.42
C GLY A 106 4.72 8.77 -5.10
N CYS A 107 4.60 7.55 -4.55
CA CYS A 107 5.28 6.37 -5.07
C CYS A 107 4.90 6.07 -6.54
N LEU A 108 5.88 6.16 -7.44
CA LEU A 108 5.72 5.89 -8.87
C LEU A 108 5.28 4.45 -9.17
N ALA A 109 5.81 3.48 -8.42
CA ALA A 109 5.39 2.08 -8.51
C ALA A 109 3.89 1.89 -8.22
N ARG A 110 3.37 2.54 -7.16
CA ARG A 110 1.94 2.50 -6.81
C ARG A 110 1.07 3.17 -7.88
N ARG A 111 1.53 4.32 -8.41
CA ARG A 111 0.84 5.08 -9.47
C ARG A 111 0.79 4.36 -10.81
N ALA A 112 1.75 3.48 -11.08
CA ALA A 112 1.78 2.68 -12.29
C ALA A 112 0.72 1.57 -12.30
N CYS A 113 0.13 1.22 -11.15
CA CYS A 113 -0.93 0.22 -11.10
C CYS A 113 -2.18 0.71 -11.88
N PRO A 114 -2.69 -0.06 -12.86
CA PRO A 114 -3.86 0.33 -13.63
C PRO A 114 -5.17 0.19 -12.84
N VAL A 115 -5.18 -0.64 -11.80
CA VAL A 115 -6.37 -0.95 -11.01
C VAL A 115 -6.68 0.22 -10.08
N GLY A 116 -7.94 0.66 -10.07
CA GLY A 116 -8.39 1.75 -9.20
C GLY A 116 -7.82 3.13 -9.58
N LYS A 117 -7.37 3.33 -10.82
CA LYS A 117 -6.78 4.61 -11.29
C LYS A 117 -7.67 5.82 -10.98
N ALA A 118 -8.99 5.68 -11.08
CA ALA A 118 -9.96 6.73 -10.75
C ALA A 118 -9.95 7.16 -9.27
N TYR A 119 -9.43 6.33 -8.36
CA TYR A 119 -9.32 6.58 -6.93
C TYR A 119 -7.92 7.03 -6.50
N THR A 120 -7.02 7.27 -7.46
CA THR A 120 -5.69 7.80 -7.19
C THR A 120 -5.81 9.06 -6.36
N TYR A 121 -5.04 9.10 -5.26
CA TYR A 121 -5.03 10.26 -4.38
C TYR A 121 -4.60 11.52 -5.14
N GLN A 122 -5.19 12.65 -4.79
CA GLN A 122 -4.77 13.93 -5.33
C GLN A 122 -3.32 14.25 -4.91
N PRO A 123 -2.57 15.05 -5.70
CA PRO A 123 -1.16 15.34 -5.43
C PRO A 123 -0.87 15.76 -3.98
N ALA A 124 -1.69 16.66 -3.41
CA ALA A 124 -1.53 17.13 -2.03
C ALA A 124 -1.59 15.99 -1.00
N GLN A 125 -2.50 15.02 -1.18
CA GLN A 125 -2.61 13.87 -0.29
C GLN A 125 -1.44 12.88 -0.46
N MET A 126 -0.98 12.69 -1.70
CA MET A 126 0.22 11.86 -1.94
C MET A 126 1.46 12.47 -1.28
N GLN A 127 1.70 13.77 -1.49
CA GLN A 127 2.80 14.50 -0.88
C GLN A 127 2.72 14.45 0.65
N PHE A 128 1.53 14.61 1.24
CA PHE A 128 1.34 14.47 2.68
C PHE A 128 1.86 13.13 3.21
N HIS A 129 1.49 12.02 2.55
CA HIS A 129 1.96 10.69 2.94
C HIS A 129 3.47 10.49 2.72
N MET A 130 4.01 11.06 1.64
CA MET A 130 5.45 10.97 1.35
C MET A 130 6.28 11.77 2.35
N ARG A 131 5.82 12.93 2.82
CA ARG A 131 6.47 13.68 3.90
C ARG A 131 6.54 12.86 5.19
N ALA A 132 5.45 12.20 5.56
CA ALA A 132 5.43 11.33 6.73
C ALA A 132 6.37 10.12 6.58
N PHE A 133 6.42 9.51 5.38
CA PHE A 133 7.38 8.45 5.06
C PHE A 133 8.83 8.95 5.17
N ALA A 134 9.16 10.07 4.51
CA ALA A 134 10.50 10.65 4.53
C ALA A 134 10.98 10.95 5.95
N GLU A 135 10.11 11.53 6.79
CA GLU A 135 10.42 11.78 8.21
C GLU A 135 10.80 10.48 8.94
N ALA A 136 10.04 9.41 8.74
CA ALA A 136 10.29 8.11 9.36
C ALA A 136 11.54 7.39 8.82
N ARG A 137 12.11 7.85 7.70
CA ARG A 137 13.31 7.29 7.04
C ARG A 137 14.57 8.11 7.27
N LYS A 138 14.51 9.28 7.93
CA LYS A 138 15.70 10.09 8.23
C LYS A 138 16.80 9.35 9.00
N LYS A 139 16.44 8.32 9.75
CA LYS A 139 17.37 7.45 10.49
C LYS A 139 18.13 6.43 9.62
N ASP A 140 17.69 6.26 8.37
CA ASP A 140 18.23 5.29 7.41
C ASP A 140 19.29 5.94 6.49
N VAL A 141 19.62 7.21 6.73
CA VAL A 141 20.65 8.05 6.10
C VAL A 141 21.67 8.42 7.18
#